data_AF-A0A3R8Z846-F1
#
_entry.id   AF-A0A3R8Z846-F1
#
_cell.length_a   1.000
_cell.length_b   1.000
_cell.length_c   1.000
_cell.angle_alpha   90.00
_cell.angle_beta   90.00
_cell.angle_gamma   90.00
#
_symmetry.space_group_name_H-M   'P 1'
#
loop_
_entity.id
_entity.type
_entity.pdbx_description
1 polymer ?
#
loop_
_entity_poly.entity_id
_entity_poly.type
_entity_poly.pdbx_seq_one_letter_code
_entity_poly.pdbx_strand_id
1 'polypeptide(L)'
;MLAFPVALPIAALTLPASFHTVTFSAWMGLGYVSLFSMLTGFIFWYHGLAKGGTEAVGQLQLLQPFIGFGFAALFLHESISNVMLACVLAALGCVAGAKKFA
;
A
#
# COMPACT_ATOMS: atom_id res chain seq x y z
N MET A 1 2.26 12.66 -10.64
CA MET A 1 1.72 13.52 -11.72
C MET A 1 1.12 12.74 -12.89
N LEU A 2 1.66 11.57 -13.27
CA LEU A 2 1.06 10.74 -14.33
C LEU A 2 -0.35 10.19 -14.01
N ALA A 3 -0.69 9.96 -12.74
CA ALA A 3 -2.00 9.45 -12.36
C ALA A 3 -3.12 10.52 -12.41
N PHE A 4 -2.78 11.80 -12.27
CA PHE A 4 -3.74 12.91 -12.25
C PHE A 4 -4.62 13.03 -13.52
N PRO A 5 -4.07 12.95 -14.74
CA PRO A 5 -4.89 13.03 -15.96
C PRO A 5 -5.88 11.89 -16.12
N VAL A 6 -5.70 10.76 -15.42
CA VAL A 6 -6.63 9.62 -15.43
C VAL A 6 -7.57 9.65 -14.23
N ALA A 7 -7.07 10.03 -13.05
CA ALA A 7 -7.86 10.08 -11.83
C ALA A 7 -8.95 11.17 -11.88
N LEU A 8 -8.69 12.31 -12.50
CA LEU A 8 -9.62 13.44 -12.55
C LEU A 8 -10.87 13.14 -13.40
N PRO A 9 -10.75 12.59 -14.63
CA PRO A 9 -11.91 12.14 -15.39
C PRO A 9 -12.71 11.04 -14.67
N ILE A 10 -12.04 10.07 -14.04
CA ILE A 10 -12.73 9.01 -13.30
C ILE A 10 -13.52 9.61 -12.13
N ALA A 11 -12.91 10.49 -11.34
CA ALA A 11 -13.60 11.18 -10.24
C ALA A 11 -14.81 12.00 -10.72
N ALA A 12 -14.71 12.63 -11.90
CA ALA A 12 -15.82 13.36 -12.52
C ALA A 12 -16.95 12.43 -12.99
N LEU A 13 -16.63 11.24 -13.51
CA LEU A 13 -17.62 10.23 -13.94
C LEU A 13 -18.29 9.52 -12.76
N THR A 14 -17.58 9.34 -11.64
CA THR A 14 -18.09 8.66 -10.43
C THR A 14 -18.62 9.63 -9.38
N LEU A 15 -18.83 10.90 -9.75
CA LEU A 15 -19.25 11.94 -8.84
C LEU A 15 -20.67 11.64 -8.35
N PRO A 16 -20.92 11.60 -7.02
CA PRO A 16 -22.23 11.27 -6.51
C PRO A 16 -23.25 12.34 -6.91
N ALA A 17 -24.47 11.93 -7.25
CA ALA A 17 -25.54 12.84 -7.63
C ALA A 17 -25.91 13.86 -6.52
N SER A 18 -25.57 13.54 -5.26
CA SER A 18 -25.69 14.44 -4.11
C SER A 18 -24.59 14.16 -3.10
N PHE A 19 -23.98 15.21 -2.56
CA PHE A 19 -22.99 15.07 -1.48
C PHE A 19 -23.60 14.75 -0.12
N HIS A 20 -24.93 14.91 0.04
CA HIS A 20 -25.63 14.55 1.26
C HIS A 20 -25.64 13.05 1.54
N THR A 21 -25.42 12.22 0.51
CA THR A 21 -25.32 10.76 0.68
C THR A 21 -23.92 10.31 1.12
N VAL A 22 -22.93 11.21 1.12
CA VAL A 22 -21.56 10.90 1.57
C VAL A 22 -21.52 10.96 3.09
N THR A 23 -21.28 9.80 3.71
CA THR A 23 -21.22 9.68 5.16
C THR A 23 -20.03 10.45 5.74
N PHE A 24 -20.14 10.89 6.99
CA PHE A 24 -19.01 11.49 7.70
C PHE A 24 -17.79 10.56 7.77
N SER A 25 -18.02 9.25 7.92
CA SER A 25 -16.96 8.23 7.89
C SER A 25 -16.20 8.21 6.58
N ALA A 26 -16.87 8.39 5.43
CA ALA A 26 -16.21 8.47 4.13
C ALA A 26 -15.28 9.70 4.02
N TRP A 27 -15.73 10.85 4.51
CA TRP A 27 -14.89 12.06 4.57
C TRP A 27 -13.68 11.87 5.50
N MET A 28 -13.88 11.22 6.64
CA MET A 28 -12.78 10.92 7.55
C MET A 28 -11.80 9.90 6.99
N GLY A 29 -12.28 8.90 6.28
CA GLY A 29 -11.44 7.97 5.53
C GLY A 29 -10.60 8.69 4.48
N LEU A 30 -11.19 9.61 3.71
CA LEU A 30 -10.48 10.42 2.72
C LEU A 30 -9.38 11.28 3.38
N GLY A 31 -9.71 11.96 4.49
CA GLY A 31 -8.73 12.75 5.25
C GLY A 31 -7.59 11.89 5.80
N TYR A 32 -7.91 10.72 6.37
CA TYR A 32 -6.92 9.79 6.89
C TYR A 32 -5.97 9.27 5.80
N VAL A 33 -6.52 8.79 4.68
CA VAL A 33 -5.72 8.22 3.58
C VAL A 33 -4.83 9.28 2.93
N SER A 34 -5.34 10.50 2.73
CA SER A 34 -4.57 11.57 2.09
C SER A 34 -3.49 12.17 3.00
N LEU A 35 -3.82 12.49 4.25
CA LEU A 35 -2.92 13.22 5.16
C LEU A 35 -1.97 12.28 5.91
N PHE A 36 -2.47 11.22 6.52
CA PHE A 36 -1.65 10.34 7.35
C PHE A 36 -1.01 9.22 6.55
N SER A 37 -1.81 8.48 5.77
CA SER A 37 -1.30 7.32 5.04
C SER A 37 -0.37 7.73 3.89
N MET A 38 -0.82 8.65 3.04
CA MET A 38 0.01 9.14 1.94
C MET A 38 1.02 10.19 2.39
N LEU A 39 0.59 11.40 2.78
CA LEU A 39 1.52 12.52 2.99
C LEU A 39 2.56 12.23 4.08
N THR A 40 2.14 11.88 5.29
CA THR A 40 3.08 11.55 6.38
C THR A 40 3.90 10.29 6.05
N GLY A 41 3.28 9.27 5.47
CA GLY A 41 3.98 8.07 4.99
C GLY A 41 5.13 8.40 4.03
N PHE A 42 4.90 9.30 3.07
CA PHE A 42 5.94 9.75 2.13
C PHE A 42 7.09 10.48 2.82
N ILE A 43 6.83 11.30 3.84
CA ILE A 43 7.90 11.99 4.58
C ILE A 43 8.84 10.95 5.21
N PHE A 44 8.28 9.97 5.93
CA PHE A 44 9.08 8.89 6.52
C PHE A 44 9.77 8.03 5.48
N TRP A 45 9.09 7.76 4.36
CA TRP A 45 9.64 6.99 3.26
C TRP A 45 10.87 7.66 2.64
N TYR A 46 10.77 8.94 2.28
CA TYR A 46 11.89 9.70 1.73
C TYR A 46 13.03 9.85 2.73
N HIS A 47 12.72 10.08 4.00
CA HIS A 47 13.74 10.14 5.05
C HIS A 47 14.45 8.79 5.24
N GLY A 48 13.70 7.70 5.19
CA GLY A 48 14.21 6.33 5.23
C GLY A 48 15.11 6.02 4.04
N LEU A 49 14.71 6.44 2.84
CA LEU A 49 15.53 6.33 1.62
C LEU A 49 16.82 7.14 1.74
N ALA A 50 16.75 8.37 2.25
CA ALA A 50 17.92 9.24 2.42
C ALA A 50 18.92 8.68 3.43
N LYS A 51 18.46 8.01 4.49
CA LYS A 51 19.31 7.43 5.53
C LYS A 51 19.80 6.02 5.24
N GLY A 52 18.94 5.15 4.71
CA GLY A 52 19.20 3.73 4.51
C GLY A 52 19.59 3.34 3.09
N GLY A 53 19.48 4.26 2.13
CA GLY A 53 19.69 3.97 0.72
C GLY A 53 18.54 3.15 0.10
N THR A 54 18.49 3.13 -1.23
CA THR A 54 17.46 2.40 -1.98
C THR A 54 17.54 0.89 -1.81
N GLU A 55 18.74 0.34 -1.62
CA GLU A 55 18.97 -1.10 -1.46
C GLU A 55 18.34 -1.66 -0.19
N ALA A 56 18.57 -1.02 0.97
CA ALA A 56 18.02 -1.48 2.25
C ALA A 56 16.50 -1.31 2.30
N VAL A 57 16.00 -0.18 1.79
CA VAL A 57 14.55 0.08 1.71
C VAL A 57 13.87 -0.91 0.76
N GLY A 58 14.52 -1.30 -0.34
CA GLY A 58 14.04 -2.35 -1.22
C GLY A 58 13.93 -3.72 -0.53
N GLN A 59 14.90 -4.08 0.33
CA GLN A 59 14.79 -5.31 1.14
C GLN A 59 13.64 -5.24 2.16
N LEU A 60 13.40 -4.07 2.78
CA LEU A 60 12.24 -3.88 3.67
C LEU A 60 10.91 -4.07 2.94
N GLN A 61 10.79 -3.67 1.67
CA GLN A 61 9.59 -3.93 0.87
C GLN A 61 9.37 -5.42 0.59
N LEU A 62 10.41 -6.23 0.53
CA LEU A 62 10.25 -7.69 0.41
C LEU A 62 9.65 -8.31 1.68
N LEU A 63 9.92 -7.70 2.84
CA LEU A 63 9.32 -8.08 4.13
C LEU A 63 7.90 -7.51 4.31
N GLN A 64 7.56 -6.40 3.64
CA GLN A 64 6.27 -5.72 3.75
C GLN A 64 5.04 -6.63 3.60
N PRO A 65 4.91 -7.53 2.61
CA PRO A 65 3.74 -8.41 2.49
C PRO A 65 3.56 -9.33 3.70
N PHE A 66 4.65 -9.80 4.32
CA PHE A 66 4.59 -10.65 5.52
C PHE A 66 4.08 -9.88 6.72
N ILE A 67 4.63 -8.68 6.93
CA ILE A 67 4.21 -7.79 8.02
C ILE A 67 2.74 -7.39 7.81
N GLY A 68 2.33 -7.13 6.57
CA GLY A 68 0.95 -6.84 6.20
C GLY A 68 -0.01 -7.97 6.56
N PHE A 69 0.31 -9.23 6.23
CA PHE A 69 -0.51 -10.37 6.63
C PHE A 69 -0.51 -10.60 8.15
N GLY A 70 0.61 -10.38 8.82
CA GLY A 70 0.68 -10.42 10.28
C GLY A 70 -0.26 -9.39 10.92
N PHE A 71 -0.28 -8.16 10.41
CA PHE A 71 -1.21 -7.14 10.89
C PHE A 71 -2.67 -7.42 10.53
N ALA A 72 -2.96 -7.94 9.33
CA ALA A 72 -4.31 -8.36 8.97
C ALA A 72 -4.83 -9.46 9.89
N ALA A 73 -4.01 -10.48 10.18
CA ALA A 73 -4.37 -11.54 11.11
C ALA A 73 -4.53 -11.03 12.55
N LEU A 74 -3.68 -10.10 12.99
CA LEU A 74 -3.68 -9.59 14.36
C LEU A 74 -4.82 -8.59 14.63
N PHE A 75 -5.04 -7.64 13.73
CA PHE A 75 -5.97 -6.52 13.94
C PHE A 75 -7.32 -6.75 13.28
N LEU A 76 -7.35 -7.39 12.11
CA LEU A 76 -8.59 -7.67 11.37
C LEU A 76 -9.10 -9.10 11.62
N HIS A 77 -8.35 -9.93 12.36
CA HIS A 77 -8.66 -11.33 12.63
C HIS A 77 -8.90 -12.16 11.36
N GLU A 78 -8.29 -11.76 10.25
CA GLU A 78 -8.41 -12.51 8.99
C GLU A 78 -7.62 -13.81 9.05
N SER A 79 -8.24 -14.90 8.62
CA SER A 79 -7.57 -16.20 8.53
C SER A 79 -6.54 -16.17 7.39
N ILE A 80 -5.26 -16.39 7.71
CA ILE A 80 -4.23 -16.53 6.70
C ILE A 80 -4.43 -17.88 5.99
N SER A 81 -4.92 -17.83 4.75
CA SER A 81 -5.11 -19.01 3.91
C SER A 81 -3.76 -19.59 3.46
N ASN A 82 -3.71 -20.91 3.28
CA ASN A 82 -2.58 -21.61 2.67
C ASN A 82 -2.23 -21.05 1.28
N VAL A 83 -3.22 -20.53 0.54
CA VAL A 83 -3.01 -19.91 -0.77
C VAL A 83 -2.25 -18.58 -0.65
N MET A 84 -2.55 -17.77 0.37
CA MET A 84 -1.85 -16.50 0.61
C MET A 84 -0.38 -16.75 0.92
N LEU A 85 -0.10 -17.74 1.78
CA LEU A 85 1.26 -18.19 2.09
C LEU A 85 1.98 -18.70 0.83
N ALA A 86 1.33 -19.51 0.00
CA ALA A 86 1.92 -20.01 -1.25
C ALA A 86 2.29 -18.88 -2.22
N CYS A 87 1.40 -17.90 -2.42
CA CYS A 87 1.66 -16.73 -3.28
C CYS A 87 2.87 -15.91 -2.80
N VAL A 88 2.97 -15.72 -1.48
CA VAL A 88 4.06 -14.98 -0.85
C VAL A 88 5.40 -15.71 -1.00
N LEU A 89 5.41 -17.02 -0.76
CA LEU A 89 6.59 -17.86 -0.96
C LEU A 89 7.01 -17.90 -2.44
N ALA A 90 6.05 -17.96 -3.37
CA ALA A 90 6.33 -17.89 -4.80
C ALA A 90 6.94 -16.54 -5.19
N ALA A 91 6.42 -15.42 -4.68
CA ALA A 91 6.96 -14.09 -4.91
C ALA A 91 8.40 -13.98 -4.37
N LEU A 92 8.68 -14.49 -3.16
CA LEU A 92 10.04 -14.58 -2.63
C LEU A 92 10.95 -15.42 -3.53
N GLY A 93 10.48 -16.57 -4.01
CA GLY A 93 11.23 -17.42 -4.94
C GLY A 93 11.61 -16.69 -6.23
N CYS A 94 10.66 -15.94 -6.82
CA CYS A 94 10.90 -15.10 -7.99
C CYS A 94 11.96 -14.02 -7.71
N VAL A 95 11.88 -13.33 -6.58
CA VAL A 95 12.83 -12.28 -6.19
C VAL A 95 14.22 -12.87 -5.92
N ALA A 96 14.30 -13.98 -5.20
CA ALA A 96 15.56 -14.67 -4.93
C ALA A 96 16.21 -15.16 -6.24
N GLY A 97 15.40 -15.67 -7.17
CA GLY A 97 15.83 -16.00 -8.53
C GLY A 97 16.37 -14.77 -9.26
N ALA A 98 15.59 -13.69 -9.31
CA ALA A 98 15.98 -12.45 -9.99
C ALA A 98 17.29 -11.86 -9.43
N LYS A 99 17.48 -11.83 -8.10
CA LYS A 99 18.74 -11.39 -7.47
C LYS A 99 19.93 -12.31 -7.79
N LYS A 100 19.71 -13.57 -8.15
CA LYS A 100 20.76 -14.52 -8.55
C LYS A 100 21.18 -14.34 -10.02
N PHE A 101 20.31 -13.76 -10.85
CA PHE A 101 20.55 -13.53 -12.28
C PHE A 101 20.84 -12.06 -12.64
N ALA A 102 20.85 -11.16 -11.66
CA ALA A 102 21.27 -9.76 -11.77
C ALA A 102 22.70 -9.59 -11.25
#